data_AF-A0A6J4NWP1-F1
#
_entry.id   AF-A0A6J4NWP1-F1
#
_cell.length_a   1.000
_cell.length_b   1.000
_cell.length_c   1.000
_cell.angle_alpha   90.00
_cell.angle_beta   90.00
_cell.angle_gamma   90.00
#
_symmetry.space_group_name_H-M   'P 1'
#
loop_
_entity.id
_entity.type
_entity.pdbx_description
1 polymer ?
#
loop_
_entity_poly.entity_id
_entity_poly.type
_entity_poly.pdbx_seq_one_letter_code
_entity_poly.pdbx_strand_id
1 'polypeptide(L)' 'MLEEGKAAEGHVFNLGHGVLPETDPDVLLRVVELVHAGL' A
#
# COMPACT_ATOMS: atom_id res chain seq x y z
N MET A 1 4.64 -1.19 8.60
CA MET A 1 3.27 -1.68 8.36
C MET A 1 2.28 -0.53 8.54
N LEU A 2 1.04 -0.66 8.03
CA LEU A 2 0.02 0.40 8.06
C LEU A 2 -0.25 0.92 9.48
N GLU A 3 -0.41 0.04 10.47
CA GLU A 3 -0.60 0.43 11.87
C GLU A 3 0.57 1.20 12.47
N GLU A 4 1.80 0.77 12.20
CA GLU A 4 3.01 1.46 12.67
C GLU A 4 3.14 2.85 12.01
N GLY A 5 2.74 2.94 10.74
CA GLY A 5 2.76 4.16 9.97
C GLY A 5 1.78 5.23 10.45
N LYS A 6 0.65 4.83 11.05
CA LYS A 6 -0.34 5.78 11.61
C LYS A 6 0.25 6.65 12.72
N ALA A 7 1.25 6.16 13.45
CA ALA A 7 1.94 6.93 14.48
C ALA A 7 2.90 8.00 13.92
N ALA A 8 3.20 7.97 12.62
CA ALA A 8 4.10 8.90 11.96
C ALA A 8 3.31 9.83 11.01
N GLU A 9 3.28 11.13 11.32
CA GLU A 9 2.55 12.18 10.58
C GLU A 9 2.90 12.25 9.07
N GLY A 10 4.09 11.76 8.68
CA GLY A 10 4.59 11.77 7.29
C GLY A 10 4.74 10.40 6.65
N HIS A 11 3.98 9.38 7.06
CA HIS A 11 4.13 8.02 6.52
C HIS A 11 3.60 7.90 5.08
N VAL A 12 4.48 7.54 4.16
CA VAL A 12 4.14 7.15 2.79
C VAL A 12 4.21 5.63 2.67
N PHE A 13 3.07 4.99 2.45
CA PHE A 13 3.03 3.57 2.13
C PHE A 13 3.64 3.33 0.75
N ASN A 14 4.50 2.32 0.64
CA ASN A 14 5.00 1.83 -0.63
C ASN A 14 5.35 0.34 -0.50
N LEU A 15 5.54 -0.31 -1.64
CA LEU A 15 6.07 -1.67 -1.68
C LEU A 15 7.58 -1.63 -1.45
N GLY A 16 8.12 -2.65 -0.80
CA GLY A 16 9.58 -2.77 -0.58
C GLY A 16 10.38 -3.06 -1.85
N HIS A 17 9.70 -3.46 -2.93
CA HIS A 17 10.27 -3.77 -4.24
C HIS A 17 9.27 -3.40 -5.34
N GLY A 18 9.72 -3.43 -6.60
CA GLY A 18 8.84 -3.22 -7.75
C GLY A 18 7.82 -4.35 -7.94
N VAL A 19 6.68 -4.00 -8.53
CA VAL A 19 5.68 -4.98 -8.96
C VAL A 19 6.19 -5.76 -10.18
N LEU A 20 5.85 -7.04 -10.26
CA LEU A 20 6.18 -7.86 -11.42
C LEU A 20 5.25 -7.49 -12.60
N PRO A 21 5.71 -7.52 -13.86
CA PRO A 21 4.88 -7.19 -15.03
C PRO A 21 3.60 -8.02 -15.16
N GLU A 22 3.62 -9.25 -14.64
CA GLU A 22 2.50 -10.19 -14.70
C GLU A 22 1.50 -9.98 -13.55
N THR A 23 1.75 -9.02 -12.66
CA THR A 23 0.85 -8.70 -11.54
C THR A 23 -0.47 -8.18 -12.09
N ASP A 24 -1.57 -8.81 -11.69
CA ASP A 24 -2.91 -8.35 -12.00
C ASP A 24 -3.14 -6.93 -11.45
N PRO A 25 -3.40 -5.92 -12.31
CA PRO A 25 -3.64 -4.54 -11.88
C PRO A 25 -4.78 -4.39 -10.87
N ASP A 26 -5.78 -5.27 -10.91
CA ASP A 26 -6.92 -5.20 -9.97
C ASP A 26 -6.48 -5.51 -8.53
N VAL A 27 -5.40 -6.28 -8.34
CA VAL A 27 -4.78 -6.49 -7.02
C VAL A 27 -4.20 -5.18 -6.51
N LEU A 28 -3.51 -4.41 -7.35
CA LEU A 28 -2.90 -3.14 -6.97
C LEU A 28 -3.95 -2.07 -6.64
N LEU A 29 -5.06 -2.06 -7.39
CA LEU A 29 -6.20 -1.21 -7.07
C LEU A 29 -6.73 -1.50 -5.65
N ARG A 30 -6.95 -2.78 -5.32
CA ARG A 30 -7.41 -3.16 -3.98
C ARG A 30 -6.42 -2.77 -2.88
N VAL A 31 -5.11 -2.86 -3.13
CA VAL A 31 -4.10 -2.41 -2.15
C VAL A 31 -4.21 -0.91 -1.91
N VAL A 32 -4.36 -0.10 -2.97
CA VAL A 32 -4.56 1.35 -2.84
C VAL A 32 -5.84 1.66 -2.05
N GLU A 33 -6.93 0.96 -2.33
CA GLU A 33 -8.19 1.11 -1.60
C GLU A 33 -8.04 0.78 -0.11
N LEU A 34 -7.34 -0.30 0.24
CA LEU A 34 -7.09 -0.70 1.63
C LEU A 34 -6.23 0.34 2.38
N VAL A 35 -5.17 0.84 1.74
CA VAL A 35 -4.30 1.87 2.31
C VAL A 35 -5.07 3.16 2.58
N HIS A 36 -5.93 3.60 1.65
CA HIS A 36 -6.76 4.79 1.84
C HIS A 36 -7.91 4.58 2.84
N ALA A 37 -8.43 3.36 2.96
CA ALA A 37 -9.39 3.02 4.01
C ALA A 37 -8.77 3.07 5.42
N GLY A 38 -7.44 3.16 5.52
CA GLY A 38 -6.70 3.16 6.77
C GLY A 38 -6.68 1.80 7.45
N LEU A 39 -6.82 0.71 6.68
CA LEU A 39 -6.59 -0.66 7.11
C LEU A 39 -5.10 -1.00 7.09
#